data_AF-A0AAV7D8W6-F1
#
_entry.id   AF-A0AAV7D8W6-F1
#
_cell.length_a   1.000
_cell.length_b   1.000
_cell.length_c   1.000
_cell.angle_alpha   90.00
_cell.angle_beta   90.00
_cell.angle_gamma   90.00
#
_symmetry.space_group_name_H-M   'P 1'
#
loop_
_entity.id
_entity.type
_entity.pdbx_description
1 polymer ?
#
loop_
_entity_poly.entity_id
_entity_poly.type
_entity_poly.pdbx_seq_one_letter_code
_entity_poly.pdbx_strand_id
1 'polypeptide(L)'
;MDSIQITFHPVALYQLAAFPCAVLYCYLCSYGQLPTILRYLYLLFGGVILACMSMGYYAILLFTPTLGATVLFHTVSYHSVHRWAFLLQMTWQTICHLWMMYRQYYFQEIITIKVYITISSLMLLTQKISSLAMDIHERKVTVSTKDVTESKKKKKGPFLLPSCSVLAVLSYLLFFPALLGGPLLTFVEFQHQINDCKMHDNLWSIWTAVKACMLFFVLHTVRGILFDHGTFSYNLMNCRQWECAYVMWSTALSFKLIYYSHWLLDEALLYSAGFSMGVSSYTDSNIYILETTNRISMFARTWNKTVEMRNLTMLMTLLFSYNSLFPLLYCVLLIFMRRIKP
;
A
#
# COMPACT_ATOMS: atom_id res chain seq x y z
N MET A 1 -21.74 14.69 13.60
CA MET A 1 -21.06 13.85 12.60
C MET A 1 -21.88 13.95 11.35
N ASP A 2 -21.41 14.69 10.35
CA ASP A 2 -22.19 15.01 9.16
C ASP A 2 -22.48 13.74 8.37
N SER A 3 -23.69 13.62 7.82
CA SER A 3 -24.20 12.43 7.14
C SER A 3 -23.23 11.85 6.11
N ILE A 4 -22.39 12.71 5.50
CA ILE A 4 -21.34 12.36 4.53
C ILE A 4 -20.21 11.50 5.13
N GLN A 5 -19.81 11.70 6.40
CA GLN A 5 -18.81 10.86 7.07
C GLN A 5 -19.33 9.47 7.46
N ILE A 6 -20.64 9.34 7.62
CA ILE A 6 -21.31 8.05 7.88
C ILE A 6 -21.44 7.28 6.56
N THR A 7 -21.72 7.99 5.46
CA THR A 7 -21.83 7.39 4.13
C THR A 7 -20.46 7.02 3.57
N PHE A 8 -19.51 7.96 3.44
CA PHE A 8 -18.17 7.73 2.87
C PHE A 8 -17.09 7.56 3.93
N HIS A 9 -16.33 6.46 3.81
CA HIS A 9 -15.08 6.32 4.56
C HIS A 9 -14.11 7.43 4.10
N PRO A 10 -13.48 8.17 5.02
CA PRO A 10 -12.72 9.39 4.71
C PRO A 10 -11.58 9.17 3.70
N VAL A 11 -11.00 7.97 3.66
CA VAL A 11 -9.98 7.59 2.67
C VAL A 11 -10.52 7.62 1.23
N ALA A 12 -11.79 7.22 1.02
CA ALA A 12 -12.41 7.16 -0.30
C ALA A 12 -12.55 8.56 -0.91
N LEU A 13 -12.81 9.58 -0.09
CA LEU A 13 -12.91 10.96 -0.57
C LEU A 13 -11.57 11.46 -1.12
N TYR A 14 -10.46 11.16 -0.44
CA TYR A 14 -9.12 11.52 -0.91
C TYR A 14 -8.72 10.72 -2.17
N GLN A 15 -9.09 9.43 -2.24
CA GLN A 15 -8.88 8.61 -3.44
C GLN A 15 -9.67 9.15 -4.63
N LEU A 16 -10.96 9.47 -4.45
CA LEU A 16 -11.82 10.06 -5.48
C LEU A 16 -11.31 11.42 -5.96
N ALA A 17 -10.83 12.26 -5.04
CA ALA A 17 -10.23 13.55 -5.39
C ALA A 17 -8.93 13.42 -6.22
N ALA A 18 -8.26 12.27 -6.18
CA ALA A 18 -7.05 12.01 -6.95
C ALA A 18 -7.31 11.52 -8.39
N PHE A 19 -8.53 11.09 -8.73
CA PHE A 19 -8.87 10.58 -10.07
C PHE A 19 -8.62 11.58 -11.20
N PRO A 20 -9.02 12.87 -11.09
CA PRO A 20 -8.75 13.84 -12.14
C PRO A 20 -7.24 13.98 -12.42
N CYS A 21 -6.41 13.92 -11.39
CA CYS A 21 -4.96 13.95 -11.52
C CYS A 21 -4.41 12.67 -12.18
N ALA A 22 -5.00 11.51 -11.91
CA ALA A 22 -4.65 10.23 -12.56
C ALA A 22 -4.98 10.25 -14.05
N VAL A 23 -6.20 10.66 -14.41
CA VAL A 23 -6.63 10.75 -15.81
C VAL A 23 -5.78 11.78 -16.57
N LEU A 24 -5.50 12.94 -15.96
CA LEU A 24 -4.63 13.95 -16.56
C LEU A 24 -3.21 13.42 -16.79
N TYR A 25 -2.63 12.70 -15.82
CA TYR A 25 -1.33 12.06 -15.97
C TYR A 25 -1.33 11.09 -17.15
N CYS A 26 -2.31 10.19 -17.21
CA CYS A 26 -2.43 9.19 -18.27
C CYS A 26 -2.61 9.85 -19.65
N TYR A 27 -3.43 10.90 -19.73
CA TYR A 27 -3.63 11.70 -20.94
C TYR A 27 -2.31 12.33 -21.41
N LEU A 28 -1.62 13.08 -20.55
CA LEU A 28 -0.36 13.74 -20.90
C LEU A 28 0.75 12.74 -21.28
N CYS A 29 0.77 11.57 -20.65
CA CYS A 29 1.69 10.48 -21.01
C CYS A 29 1.37 9.88 -22.38
N SER A 30 0.09 9.67 -22.69
CA SER A 30 -0.39 9.08 -23.96
C SER A 30 -0.07 9.96 -25.16
N TYR A 31 -0.10 11.28 -25.01
CA TYR A 31 0.24 12.22 -26.08
C TYR A 31 1.76 12.44 -26.24
N GLY A 32 2.60 11.74 -25.47
CA GLY A 32 4.06 11.88 -25.54
C GLY A 32 4.58 13.24 -25.04
N GLN A 33 3.74 14.05 -24.41
CA GLN A 33 4.07 15.41 -23.97
C GLN A 33 4.90 15.44 -22.68
N LEU A 34 4.86 14.36 -21.90
CA LEU A 34 5.58 14.24 -20.63
C LEU A 34 6.93 13.52 -20.80
N PRO A 35 8.08 14.19 -20.62
CA PRO A 35 9.37 13.52 -20.52
C PRO A 35 9.46 12.69 -19.22
N THR A 36 10.30 11.67 -19.19
CA THR A 36 10.38 10.69 -18.09
C THR A 36 10.61 11.34 -16.72
N ILE A 37 11.47 12.36 -16.64
CA ILE A 37 11.75 13.07 -15.38
C ILE A 37 10.47 13.76 -14.86
N LEU A 38 9.68 14.35 -15.74
CA LEU A 38 8.45 15.04 -15.38
C LEU A 38 7.34 14.05 -14.99
N ARG A 39 7.35 12.82 -15.54
CA ARG A 39 6.47 11.73 -15.08
C ARG A 39 6.74 11.38 -13.62
N TYR A 40 8.01 11.16 -13.26
CA TYR A 40 8.40 10.88 -11.87
C TYR A 40 8.03 12.04 -10.93
N LEU A 41 8.28 13.28 -11.34
CA LEU A 41 7.94 14.47 -10.56
C LEU A 41 6.42 14.61 -10.37
N TYR A 42 5.63 14.42 -11.42
CA TYR A 42 4.17 14.52 -11.34
C TYR A 42 3.60 13.55 -10.30
N LEU A 43 4.03 12.28 -10.35
CA LEU A 43 3.61 11.25 -9.41
C LEU A 43 4.06 11.55 -7.98
N LEU A 44 5.30 12.03 -7.81
CA LEU A 44 5.87 12.40 -6.52
C LEU A 44 5.13 13.60 -5.90
N PHE A 45 4.94 14.68 -6.66
CA PHE A 45 4.27 15.89 -6.17
C PHE A 45 2.80 15.61 -5.84
N GLY A 46 2.08 14.88 -6.70
CA GLY A 46 0.72 14.44 -6.39
C GLY A 46 0.69 13.64 -5.09
N GLY A 47 1.70 12.79 -4.87
CA GLY A 47 1.87 11.99 -3.66
C GLY A 47 2.04 12.81 -2.40
N VAL A 48 2.97 13.78 -2.44
CA VAL A 48 3.23 14.71 -1.34
C VAL A 48 1.98 15.53 -1.02
N ILE A 49 1.29 16.05 -2.03
CA ILE A 49 0.03 16.81 -1.84
C ILE A 49 -1.03 15.92 -1.19
N LEU A 50 -1.23 14.70 -1.71
CA LEU A 50 -2.21 13.76 -1.18
C LEU A 50 -1.90 13.37 0.27
N ALA A 51 -0.62 13.14 0.61
CA ALA A 51 -0.18 12.88 1.98
C ALA A 51 -0.51 14.06 2.91
N CYS A 52 -0.13 15.28 2.52
CA CYS A 52 -0.38 16.48 3.32
C CYS A 52 -1.88 16.74 3.53
N MET A 53 -2.70 16.57 2.50
CA MET A 53 -4.15 16.79 2.59
C MET A 53 -4.83 15.73 3.45
N SER A 54 -4.49 14.46 3.28
CA SER A 54 -5.13 13.34 3.99
C SER A 54 -4.64 13.17 5.44
N MET A 55 -3.35 13.38 5.69
CA MET A 55 -2.70 13.11 6.98
C MET A 55 -2.43 14.39 7.80
N GLY A 56 -2.41 15.57 7.17
CA GLY A 56 -2.01 16.82 7.82
C GLY A 56 -0.56 16.76 8.30
N TYR A 57 -0.29 17.25 9.52
CA TYR A 57 1.07 17.23 10.09
C TYR A 57 1.60 15.81 10.34
N TYR A 58 0.72 14.81 10.47
CA TYR A 58 1.12 13.42 10.63
C TYR A 58 1.80 12.84 9.38
N ALA A 59 1.73 13.51 8.23
CA ALA A 59 2.49 13.14 7.02
C ALA A 59 4.01 13.05 7.28
N ILE A 60 4.53 13.74 8.30
CA ILE A 60 5.94 13.62 8.72
C ILE A 60 6.33 12.18 9.11
N LEU A 61 5.38 11.41 9.65
CA LEU A 61 5.58 10.00 10.02
C LEU A 61 5.77 9.10 8.79
N LEU A 62 5.29 9.55 7.64
CA LEU A 62 5.44 8.88 6.36
C LEU A 62 6.71 9.37 5.62
N PHE A 63 6.97 10.67 5.60
CA PHE A 63 8.16 11.22 4.94
C PHE A 63 9.49 10.79 5.58
N THR A 64 9.53 10.69 6.91
CA THR A 64 10.75 10.29 7.64
C THR A 64 11.29 8.92 7.19
N PRO A 65 10.51 7.83 7.20
CA PRO A 65 10.98 6.52 6.73
C PRO A 65 11.21 6.47 5.21
N THR A 66 10.50 7.27 4.42
CA THR A 66 10.77 7.40 2.97
C THR A 66 12.17 7.95 2.71
N LEU A 67 12.53 9.07 3.36
CA LEU A 67 13.86 9.67 3.23
C LEU A 67 14.94 8.76 3.81
N GLY A 68 14.70 8.17 4.99
CA GLY A 68 15.62 7.22 5.61
C GLY A 68 15.91 6.00 4.73
N ALA A 69 14.88 5.40 4.12
CA ALA A 69 15.06 4.29 3.19
C ALA A 69 15.76 4.70 1.89
N THR A 70 15.48 5.90 1.38
CA THR A 70 16.16 6.41 0.18
C THR A 70 17.66 6.55 0.42
N VAL A 71 18.05 7.21 1.53
CA VAL A 71 19.46 7.30 1.93
C VAL A 71 20.07 5.90 2.09
N LEU A 72 19.37 5.00 2.78
CA LEU A 72 19.82 3.63 3.00
C LEU A 72 20.12 2.89 1.69
N PHE A 73 19.24 2.98 0.69
CA PHE A 73 19.41 2.32 -0.61
C PHE A 73 20.60 2.86 -1.41
N HIS A 74 21.04 4.08 -1.14
CA HIS A 74 22.21 4.69 -1.77
C HIS A 74 23.52 4.44 -1.02
N THR A 75 23.47 4.30 0.31
CA THR A 75 24.68 4.17 1.14
C THR A 75 25.07 2.73 1.42
N VAL A 76 24.10 1.81 1.50
CA VAL A 76 24.33 0.43 1.94
C VAL A 76 24.52 -0.52 0.75
N SER A 77 25.40 -1.51 0.92
CA SER A 77 25.64 -2.53 -0.11
C SER A 77 24.43 -3.46 -0.30
N TYR A 78 24.22 -3.91 -1.54
CA TYR A 78 23.08 -4.77 -1.90
C TYR A 78 23.02 -6.09 -1.10
N HIS A 79 24.14 -6.58 -0.56
CA HIS A 79 24.16 -7.79 0.25
C HIS A 79 23.40 -7.66 1.57
N SER A 80 23.44 -6.49 2.22
CA SER A 80 22.86 -6.26 3.54
C SER A 80 21.71 -5.25 3.55
N VAL A 81 21.38 -4.65 2.40
CA VAL A 81 20.34 -3.61 2.28
C VAL A 81 18.98 -4.05 2.84
N HIS A 82 18.56 -5.29 2.58
CA HIS A 82 17.30 -5.84 3.08
C HIS A 82 17.26 -5.88 4.62
N ARG A 83 18.38 -6.23 5.27
CA ARG A 83 18.51 -6.28 6.74
C ARG A 83 18.32 -4.93 7.38
N TRP A 84 19.02 -3.94 6.85
CA TRP A 84 18.91 -2.58 7.36
C TRP A 84 17.55 -1.96 7.05
N ALA A 85 16.97 -2.25 5.88
CA ALA A 85 15.65 -1.75 5.52
C ALA A 85 14.58 -2.31 6.46
N PHE A 86 14.61 -3.63 6.71
CA PHE A 86 13.70 -4.27 7.66
C PHE A 86 13.86 -3.71 9.08
N LEU A 87 15.11 -3.60 9.56
CA LEU A 87 15.39 -3.07 10.90
C LEU A 87 14.83 -1.64 11.04
N LEU A 88 15.13 -0.77 10.08
CA LEU A 88 14.68 0.62 10.07
C LEU A 88 13.15 0.71 10.04
N GLN A 89 12.50 -0.06 9.15
CA GLN A 89 11.05 -0.04 9.02
C GLN A 89 10.33 -0.56 10.27
N MET A 90 10.74 -1.73 10.78
CA MET A 90 10.10 -2.34 11.96
C MET A 90 10.32 -1.50 13.22
N THR A 91 11.51 -0.92 13.39
CA THR A 91 11.80 -0.02 14.51
C THR A 91 10.93 1.23 14.43
N TRP A 92 10.84 1.85 13.25
CA TRP A 92 10.03 3.06 13.05
C TRP A 92 8.54 2.79 13.29
N GLN A 93 7.99 1.71 12.72
CA GLN A 93 6.61 1.31 12.95
C GLN A 93 6.34 1.03 14.43
N THR A 94 7.24 0.32 15.12
CA THR A 94 7.12 0.04 16.55
C THR A 94 7.07 1.32 17.37
N ILE A 95 7.97 2.28 17.10
CA ILE A 95 7.98 3.58 17.77
C ILE A 95 6.67 4.32 17.51
N CYS A 96 6.18 4.36 16.26
CA CYS A 96 4.91 5.00 15.93
C CYS A 96 3.72 4.37 16.68
N HIS A 97 3.64 3.03 16.74
CA HIS A 97 2.60 2.33 17.48
C HIS A 97 2.69 2.55 18.98
N LEU A 98 3.88 2.49 19.57
CA LEU A 98 4.08 2.79 20.99
C LEU A 98 3.71 4.23 21.32
N TRP A 99 4.08 5.18 20.48
CA TRP A 99 3.72 6.59 20.64
C TRP A 99 2.21 6.81 20.60
N MET A 100 1.50 6.16 19.67
CA MET A 100 0.04 6.23 19.62
C MET A 100 -0.61 5.61 20.85
N MET A 101 -0.15 4.43 21.27
CA MET A 101 -0.67 3.80 22.49
C MET A 101 -0.41 4.67 23.71
N TYR A 102 0.76 5.30 23.79
CA TYR A 102 1.11 6.23 24.86
C TYR A 102 0.15 7.42 24.87
N ARG A 103 -0.13 8.05 23.72
CA ARG A 103 -1.09 9.15 23.60
C ARG A 103 -2.51 8.76 24.00
N GLN A 104 -2.98 7.61 23.51
CA GLN A 104 -4.31 7.12 23.80
C GLN A 104 -4.47 6.75 25.29
N TYR A 105 -3.45 6.11 25.87
CA TYR A 105 -3.55 5.57 27.23
C TYR A 105 -3.25 6.62 28.32
N TYR A 106 -2.21 7.45 28.13
CA TYR A 106 -1.78 8.41 29.16
C TYR A 106 -2.41 9.79 28.99
N PHE A 107 -2.50 10.30 27.76
CA PHE A 107 -3.08 11.62 27.51
C PHE A 107 -4.59 11.58 27.25
N GLN A 108 -5.19 10.39 27.15
CA GLN A 108 -6.61 10.19 26.83
C GLN A 108 -7.07 10.96 25.58
N GLU A 109 -6.16 11.20 24.64
CA GLU A 109 -6.47 11.94 23.42
C GLU A 109 -7.25 11.06 22.44
N ILE A 110 -8.31 11.64 21.85
CA ILE A 110 -9.08 10.97 20.81
C ILE A 110 -8.21 10.87 19.54
N ILE A 111 -7.99 9.64 19.08
CA ILE A 111 -7.23 9.40 17.84
C ILE A 111 -8.05 9.91 16.66
N THR A 112 -7.55 10.96 16.01
CA THR A 112 -8.19 11.53 14.83
C THR A 112 -8.11 10.58 13.63
N ILE A 113 -9.08 10.66 12.72
CA ILE A 113 -9.11 9.92 11.45
C ILE A 113 -7.77 10.02 10.69
N LYS A 114 -7.15 11.21 10.68
CA LYS A 114 -5.87 11.45 9.99
C LYS A 114 -4.75 10.54 10.47
N VAL A 115 -4.73 10.18 11.75
CA VAL A 115 -3.75 9.24 12.33
C VAL A 115 -3.99 7.83 11.78
N TYR A 116 -5.23 7.36 11.72
CA TYR A 116 -5.55 6.05 11.14
C TYR A 116 -5.11 5.95 9.67
N ILE A 117 -5.38 7.00 8.88
CA ILE A 117 -4.91 7.08 7.49
C ILE A 117 -3.38 7.00 7.44
N THR A 118 -2.70 7.77 8.31
CA THR A 118 -1.23 7.78 8.36
C THR A 118 -0.65 6.40 8.66
N ILE A 119 -1.21 5.67 9.62
CA ILE A 119 -0.72 4.33 10.00
C ILE A 119 -1.00 3.31 8.92
N SER A 120 -2.17 3.38 8.28
CA SER A 120 -2.49 2.51 7.15
C SER A 120 -1.53 2.72 5.98
N SER A 121 -1.25 3.98 5.62
CA SER A 121 -0.24 4.31 4.59
C SER A 121 1.19 3.97 5.02
N LEU A 122 1.52 4.07 6.31
CA LEU A 122 2.83 3.66 6.83
C LEU A 122 3.05 2.15 6.67
N MET A 123 2.00 1.34 6.84
CA MET A 123 2.06 -0.10 6.61
C MET A 123 2.38 -0.41 5.14
N LEU A 124 1.65 0.21 4.20
CA LEU A 124 1.90 0.07 2.76
C LEU A 124 3.31 0.54 2.38
N LEU A 125 3.76 1.66 2.94
CA LEU A 125 5.11 2.17 2.71
C LEU A 125 6.18 1.16 3.17
N THR A 126 6.00 0.55 4.35
CA THR A 126 6.91 -0.50 4.82
C THR A 126 6.93 -1.72 3.92
N GLN A 127 5.78 -2.11 3.37
CA GLN A 127 5.72 -3.18 2.37
C GLN A 127 6.50 -2.79 1.11
N LYS A 128 6.30 -1.59 0.57
CA LYS A 128 7.01 -1.08 -0.64
C LYS A 128 8.53 -1.00 -0.43
N ILE A 129 8.96 -0.46 0.72
CA ILE A 129 10.38 -0.35 1.09
C ILE A 129 11.00 -1.75 1.21
N SER A 130 10.31 -2.69 1.87
CA SER A 130 10.78 -4.07 1.98
C SER A 130 10.85 -4.76 0.61
N SER A 131 9.91 -4.45 -0.31
CA SER A 131 9.93 -4.94 -1.70
C SER A 131 11.20 -4.50 -2.40
N LEU A 132 11.43 -3.19 -2.39
CA LEU A 132 12.53 -2.58 -3.08
C LEU A 132 13.86 -3.06 -2.51
N ALA A 133 13.94 -3.24 -1.19
CA ALA A 133 15.14 -3.79 -0.56
C ALA A 133 15.44 -5.22 -1.03
N MET A 134 14.41 -6.06 -1.21
CA MET A 134 14.58 -7.40 -1.77
C MET A 134 14.92 -7.36 -3.26
N ASP A 135 14.27 -6.50 -4.05
CA ASP A 135 14.58 -6.35 -5.48
C ASP A 135 16.03 -5.88 -5.71
N ILE A 136 16.55 -5.01 -4.83
CA ILE A 136 17.96 -4.59 -4.84
C ILE A 136 18.86 -5.76 -4.42
N HIS A 137 18.48 -6.51 -3.36
CA HIS A 137 19.26 -7.65 -2.88
C HIS A 137 19.42 -8.76 -3.93
N GLU A 138 18.34 -9.09 -4.63
CA GLU A 138 18.31 -10.06 -5.73
C GLU A 138 18.87 -9.51 -7.04
N ARG A 139 19.31 -8.24 -7.05
CA ARG A 139 19.84 -7.53 -8.22
C ARG A 139 18.86 -7.39 -9.39
N LYS A 140 17.55 -7.56 -9.16
CA LYS A 140 16.50 -7.34 -10.19
C LYS A 140 16.57 -5.92 -10.77
N VAL A 141 16.86 -4.93 -9.92
CA VAL A 141 17.01 -3.51 -10.31
C VAL A 141 18.23 -3.25 -11.22
N THR A 142 19.17 -4.20 -11.33
CA THR A 142 20.35 -4.08 -12.22
C THR A 142 20.20 -4.76 -13.58
N VAL A 143 19.17 -5.61 -13.75
CA VAL A 143 19.00 -6.45 -14.94
C VAL A 143 18.23 -5.73 -16.06
N SER A 144 17.39 -4.74 -15.74
CA SER A 144 16.54 -4.06 -16.74
C SER A 144 17.29 -3.17 -17.75
N THR A 145 18.61 -2.98 -17.62
CA THR A 145 19.43 -2.22 -18.59
C THR A 145 20.23 -3.10 -19.56
N LYS A 146 20.15 -4.44 -19.47
CA LYS A 146 21.02 -5.33 -20.26
C LYS A 146 20.34 -6.12 -21.39
N ASP A 147 19.02 -6.14 -21.50
CA ASP A 147 18.35 -7.01 -22.47
C ASP A 147 18.19 -6.41 -23.88
N VAL A 148 18.87 -5.30 -24.22
CA VAL A 148 18.82 -4.73 -25.58
C VAL A 148 20.19 -4.60 -26.25
N THR A 149 21.32 -4.93 -25.64
CA THR A 149 22.58 -4.91 -26.44
C THR A 149 23.65 -5.86 -25.93
N GLU A 150 23.92 -6.87 -26.76
CA GLU A 150 25.10 -7.71 -26.68
C GLU A 150 26.41 -6.90 -26.65
N SER A 151 27.38 -7.48 -25.95
CA SER A 151 28.81 -7.45 -26.26
C SER A 151 29.66 -6.19 -25.97
N LYS A 152 30.79 -6.49 -25.29
CA LYS A 152 32.06 -5.74 -25.19
C LYS A 152 32.25 -4.74 -24.03
N LYS A 153 33.08 -5.22 -23.09
CA LYS A 153 34.17 -4.51 -22.37
C LYS A 153 33.88 -3.11 -21.82
N LYS A 154 33.82 -3.01 -20.48
CA LYS A 154 34.76 -2.18 -19.69
C LYS A 154 34.67 -2.50 -18.19
N LYS A 155 35.76 -3.04 -17.64
CA LYS A 155 36.11 -2.89 -16.21
C LYS A 155 36.58 -1.45 -15.98
N LYS A 156 36.10 -0.80 -14.91
CA LYS A 156 36.86 0.02 -13.94
C LYS A 156 35.92 0.79 -13.00
N GLY A 157 36.15 0.68 -11.69
CA GLY A 157 35.68 1.64 -10.66
C GLY A 157 34.82 1.02 -9.54
N PRO A 158 35.13 1.29 -8.25
CA PRO A 158 34.30 0.86 -7.13
C PRO A 158 33.06 1.75 -6.98
N PHE A 159 31.90 1.12 -6.84
CA PHE A 159 30.76 1.59 -6.06
C PHE A 159 30.17 2.98 -6.40
N LEU A 160 29.52 3.11 -7.57
CA LEU A 160 28.36 4.01 -7.72
C LEU A 160 27.40 3.39 -8.71
N LEU A 161 26.28 2.87 -8.20
CA LEU A 161 25.20 2.25 -8.96
C LEU A 161 24.43 3.36 -9.72
N PRO A 162 24.54 3.52 -11.05
CA PRO A 162 23.89 4.63 -11.77
C PRO A 162 22.39 4.38 -12.08
N SER A 163 21.69 3.51 -11.33
CA SER A 163 20.43 2.91 -11.81
C SER A 163 19.21 3.03 -10.89
N CYS A 164 19.34 3.65 -9.72
CA CYS A 164 18.21 4.09 -8.92
C CYS A 164 18.38 5.59 -8.69
N SER A 165 17.86 6.45 -9.55
CA SER A 165 17.88 7.89 -9.25
C SER A 165 17.10 8.12 -7.95
N VAL A 166 17.61 8.97 -7.07
CA VAL A 166 16.92 9.39 -5.83
C VAL A 166 15.46 9.77 -6.13
N LEU A 167 15.25 10.46 -7.26
CA LEU A 167 13.92 10.85 -7.74
C LEU A 167 13.02 9.65 -8.05
N ALA A 168 13.55 8.60 -8.68
CA ALA A 168 12.76 7.40 -9.02
C ALA A 168 12.35 6.63 -7.76
N VAL A 169 13.25 6.52 -6.77
CA VAL A 169 12.95 5.90 -5.47
C VAL A 169 11.90 6.71 -4.72
N LEU A 170 12.07 8.02 -4.60
CA LEU A 170 11.10 8.88 -3.93
C LEU A 170 9.73 8.83 -4.62
N SER A 171 9.71 8.90 -5.95
CA SER A 171 8.48 8.78 -6.74
C SER A 171 7.81 7.41 -6.52
N TYR A 172 8.56 6.30 -6.55
CA TYR A 172 8.01 4.98 -6.26
C TYR A 172 7.45 4.86 -4.85
N LEU A 173 8.12 5.43 -3.84
CA LEU A 173 7.65 5.34 -2.46
C LEU A 173 6.39 6.19 -2.23
N LEU A 174 6.30 7.36 -2.87
CA LEU A 174 5.27 8.35 -2.62
C LEU A 174 4.22 8.50 -3.74
N PHE A 175 4.24 7.76 -4.85
CA PHE A 175 3.28 7.99 -5.94
C PHE A 175 1.82 7.91 -5.46
N PHE A 176 1.05 8.94 -5.81
CA PHE A 176 -0.30 9.13 -5.28
C PHE A 176 -1.31 7.99 -5.57
N PRO A 177 -1.30 7.30 -6.74
CA PRO A 177 -2.26 6.25 -7.03
C PRO A 177 -2.25 5.08 -6.04
N ALA A 178 -1.10 4.78 -5.42
CA ALA A 178 -0.98 3.72 -4.42
C ALA A 178 -0.34 4.20 -3.10
N LEU A 179 -0.68 5.42 -2.69
CA LEU A 179 -0.21 6.00 -1.42
C LEU A 179 -1.14 5.64 -0.24
N LEU A 180 -2.46 5.73 -0.47
CA LEU A 180 -3.49 5.51 0.55
C LEU A 180 -3.98 4.06 0.60
N GLY A 181 -3.72 3.30 -0.46
CA GLY A 181 -4.24 1.95 -0.66
C GLY A 181 -3.71 1.36 -1.97
N GLY A 182 -4.23 0.18 -2.33
CA GLY A 182 -3.98 -0.44 -3.63
C GLY A 182 -2.94 -1.55 -3.68
N PRO A 183 -2.95 -2.33 -4.78
CA PRO A 183 -2.04 -3.46 -4.95
C PRO A 183 -0.59 -2.97 -5.04
N LEU A 184 0.32 -3.70 -4.39
CA LEU A 184 1.74 -3.39 -4.46
C LEU A 184 2.29 -3.65 -5.87
N LEU A 185 2.72 -2.59 -6.54
CA LEU A 185 3.50 -2.66 -7.78
C LEU A 185 4.98 -2.88 -7.43
N THR A 186 5.66 -3.80 -8.10
CA THR A 186 7.11 -3.96 -7.91
C THR A 186 7.86 -2.75 -8.48
N PHE A 187 9.06 -2.47 -7.99
CA PHE A 187 9.81 -1.30 -8.46
C PHE A 187 10.18 -1.41 -9.95
N VAL A 188 10.48 -2.62 -10.42
CA VAL A 188 10.82 -2.89 -11.82
C VAL A 188 9.63 -2.64 -12.74
N GLU A 189 8.44 -3.13 -12.38
CA GLU A 189 7.22 -2.88 -13.15
C GLU A 189 6.85 -1.39 -13.15
N PHE A 190 7.02 -0.70 -12.02
CA PHE A 190 6.84 0.75 -11.93
C PHE A 190 7.75 1.52 -12.89
N GLN A 191 9.05 1.18 -12.91
CA GLN A 191 9.99 1.82 -13.84
C GLN A 191 9.65 1.51 -15.30
N HIS A 192 9.30 0.25 -15.60
CA HIS A 192 8.91 -0.16 -16.95
C HIS A 192 7.68 0.62 -17.43
N GLN A 193 6.63 0.72 -16.61
CA GLN A 193 5.40 1.44 -16.97
C GLN A 193 5.59 2.95 -17.14
N ILE A 194 6.50 3.57 -16.36
CA ILE A 194 6.84 4.99 -16.53
C ILE A 194 7.64 5.23 -17.80
N ASN A 195 8.51 4.29 -18.20
CA ASN A 195 9.33 4.43 -19.40
C ASN A 195 8.52 4.11 -20.68
N ASP A 196 7.70 3.05 -20.67
CA ASP A 196 6.98 2.51 -21.83
C ASP A 196 5.50 2.90 -21.88
N CYS A 197 5.16 4.17 -21.65
CA CYS A 197 3.78 4.67 -21.83
C CYS A 197 3.35 4.54 -23.30
N LYS A 198 2.62 3.48 -23.66
CA LYS A 198 2.02 3.28 -25.00
C LYS A 198 0.49 3.41 -24.96
N MET A 199 -0.06 4.05 -26.00
CA MET A 199 -1.47 4.42 -26.12
C MET A 199 -2.44 3.22 -26.23
N HIS A 200 -1.99 2.09 -26.78
CA HIS A 200 -2.88 0.97 -27.15
C HIS A 200 -3.38 0.14 -25.94
N ASP A 201 -2.64 0.12 -24.84
CA ASP A 201 -3.06 -0.55 -23.59
C ASP A 201 -4.07 0.30 -22.79
N ASN A 202 -4.34 1.54 -23.21
CA ASN A 202 -5.08 2.52 -22.43
C ASN A 202 -6.60 2.30 -22.45
N LEU A 203 -7.19 1.86 -23.57
CA LEU A 203 -8.65 1.68 -23.67
C LEU A 203 -9.15 0.56 -22.74
N TRP A 204 -8.40 -0.53 -22.67
CA TRP A 204 -8.68 -1.65 -21.75
C TRP A 204 -8.49 -1.23 -20.28
N SER A 205 -7.46 -0.44 -20.00
CA SER A 205 -7.20 0.13 -18.67
C SER A 205 -8.36 1.03 -18.20
N ILE A 206 -8.83 1.92 -19.07
CA ILE A 206 -9.99 2.80 -18.80
C ILE A 206 -11.25 1.97 -18.57
N TRP A 207 -11.53 0.96 -19.40
CA TRP A 207 -12.69 0.09 -19.21
C TRP A 207 -12.64 -0.65 -17.87
N THR A 208 -11.46 -1.15 -17.50
CA THR A 208 -11.24 -1.82 -16.21
C THR A 208 -11.45 -0.85 -15.05
N ALA A 209 -10.97 0.39 -15.16
CA ALA A 209 -11.19 1.44 -14.17
C ALA A 209 -12.69 1.79 -14.03
N VAL A 210 -13.42 1.92 -15.14
CA VAL A 210 -14.87 2.17 -15.12
C VAL A 210 -15.61 1.02 -14.46
N LYS A 211 -15.28 -0.23 -14.80
CA LYS A 211 -15.88 -1.43 -14.17
C LYS A 211 -15.63 -1.45 -12.66
N ALA A 212 -14.40 -1.18 -12.22
CA ALA A 212 -14.04 -1.16 -10.81
C ALA A 212 -14.74 -0.02 -10.05
N CYS A 213 -14.85 1.18 -10.65
CA CYS A 213 -15.64 2.29 -10.10
C CYS A 213 -17.13 1.93 -9.98
N MET A 214 -17.72 1.32 -11.00
CA MET A 214 -19.13 0.88 -10.95
C MET A 214 -19.35 -0.14 -9.83
N LEU A 215 -18.45 -1.13 -9.70
CA LEU A 215 -18.55 -2.13 -8.64
C LEU A 215 -18.33 -1.52 -7.24
N PHE A 216 -17.43 -0.54 -7.11
CA PHE A 216 -17.29 0.26 -5.88
C PHE A 216 -18.63 0.89 -5.47
N PHE A 217 -19.31 1.57 -6.39
CA PHE A 217 -20.62 2.18 -6.09
C PHE A 217 -21.67 1.14 -5.72
N VAL A 218 -21.70 -0.02 -6.37
CA VAL A 218 -22.61 -1.12 -6.03
C VAL A 218 -22.33 -1.67 -4.62
N LEU A 219 -21.08 -1.99 -4.28
CA LEU A 219 -20.75 -2.46 -2.93
C LEU A 219 -21.06 -1.40 -1.86
N HIS A 220 -20.84 -0.13 -2.20
CA HIS A 220 -21.11 0.99 -1.32
C HIS A 220 -22.61 1.19 -1.06
N THR A 221 -23.46 1.10 -2.09
CA THR A 221 -24.92 1.19 -1.93
C THR A 221 -25.47 0.00 -1.15
N VAL A 222 -24.98 -1.22 -1.43
CA VAL A 222 -25.33 -2.43 -0.65
C VAL A 222 -24.98 -2.23 0.82
N ARG A 223 -23.79 -1.70 1.13
CA ARG A 223 -23.40 -1.34 2.49
C ARG A 223 -24.38 -0.32 3.10
N GLY A 224 -24.68 0.75 2.39
CA GLY A 224 -25.62 1.78 2.85
C GLY A 224 -26.98 1.20 3.23
N ILE A 225 -27.54 0.34 2.37
CA ILE A 225 -28.81 -0.36 2.60
C ILE A 225 -28.72 -1.25 3.86
N LEU A 226 -27.64 -2.02 4.02
CA LEU A 226 -27.44 -2.87 5.20
C LEU A 226 -27.35 -2.06 6.50
N PHE A 227 -26.70 -0.89 6.46
CA PHE A 227 -26.60 0.01 7.61
C PHE A 227 -27.95 0.66 7.96
N ASP A 228 -28.71 1.11 6.96
CA ASP A 228 -30.00 1.78 7.13
C ASP A 228 -31.09 0.84 7.69
N HIS A 229 -31.06 -0.44 7.32
CA HIS A 229 -31.96 -1.47 7.85
C HIS A 229 -31.65 -1.91 9.31
N GLY A 230 -30.91 -1.10 10.07
CA GLY A 230 -30.74 -1.27 11.52
C GLY A 230 -29.84 -2.44 11.95
N THR A 231 -29.10 -3.05 11.02
CA THR A 231 -28.27 -4.24 11.32
C THR A 231 -27.02 -3.95 12.16
N PHE A 232 -26.71 -2.66 12.39
CA PHE A 232 -25.42 -2.20 12.94
C PHE A 232 -25.48 -1.45 14.28
N SER A 233 -26.66 -1.36 14.90
CA SER A 233 -26.86 -0.56 16.13
C SER A 233 -26.77 -1.38 17.43
N TYR A 234 -26.01 -2.48 17.45
CA TYR A 234 -25.86 -3.31 18.64
C TYR A 234 -24.39 -3.39 19.07
N ASN A 235 -24.13 -2.85 20.24
CA ASN A 235 -22.84 -2.91 20.90
C ASN A 235 -22.53 -4.37 21.24
N LEU A 236 -21.37 -4.89 20.82
CA LEU A 236 -20.94 -6.27 21.08
C LEU A 236 -20.95 -6.62 22.58
N MET A 237 -20.89 -5.58 23.43
CA MET A 237 -20.91 -5.67 24.88
C MET A 237 -22.27 -6.10 25.47
N ASN A 238 -23.38 -5.98 24.72
CA ASN A 238 -24.74 -6.20 25.23
C ASN A 238 -25.53 -7.31 24.50
N CYS A 239 -24.92 -8.06 23.58
CA CYS A 239 -25.62 -9.09 22.81
C CYS A 239 -25.90 -10.36 23.65
N ARG A 240 -27.00 -11.07 23.38
CA ARG A 240 -27.27 -12.40 23.97
C ARG A 240 -27.37 -13.49 22.89
N GLN A 241 -26.64 -14.59 23.10
CA GLN A 241 -26.73 -15.84 22.30
C GLN A 241 -26.69 -15.59 20.78
N TRP A 242 -27.80 -15.82 20.07
CA TRP A 242 -27.92 -15.68 18.62
C TRP A 242 -27.75 -14.25 18.12
N GLU A 243 -28.05 -13.26 18.96
CA GLU A 243 -27.78 -11.86 18.64
C GLU A 243 -26.28 -11.60 18.49
N CYS A 244 -25.43 -12.26 19.29
CA CYS A 244 -23.99 -12.11 19.15
C CYS A 244 -23.47 -12.69 17.84
N ALA A 245 -24.03 -13.83 17.41
CA ALA A 245 -23.69 -14.41 16.11
C ALA A 245 -24.11 -13.47 14.97
N TYR A 246 -25.32 -12.92 15.05
CA TYR A 246 -25.82 -11.94 14.09
C TYR A 246 -24.94 -10.68 14.02
N VAL A 247 -24.62 -10.07 15.17
CA VAL A 247 -23.78 -8.86 15.24
C VAL A 247 -22.36 -9.16 14.76
N MET A 248 -21.79 -10.31 15.11
CA MET A 248 -20.46 -10.71 14.62
C MET A 248 -20.46 -10.87 13.09
N TRP A 249 -21.51 -11.46 12.52
CA TRP A 249 -21.59 -11.69 11.08
C TRP A 249 -21.88 -10.41 10.31
N SER A 250 -22.77 -9.55 10.81
CA SER A 250 -23.07 -8.26 10.19
C SER A 250 -21.84 -7.34 10.23
N THR A 251 -21.12 -7.30 11.35
CA THR A 251 -19.87 -6.53 11.50
C THR A 251 -18.78 -7.06 10.58
N ALA A 252 -18.55 -8.37 10.53
CA ALA A 252 -17.59 -8.98 9.61
C ALA A 252 -17.93 -8.70 8.14
N LEU A 253 -19.21 -8.83 7.74
CA LEU A 253 -19.68 -8.51 6.40
C LEU A 253 -19.43 -7.03 6.07
N SER A 254 -19.66 -6.13 7.01
CA SER A 254 -19.43 -4.70 6.80
C SER A 254 -17.95 -4.37 6.64
N PHE A 255 -17.06 -4.98 7.42
CA PHE A 255 -15.62 -4.83 7.21
C PHE A 255 -15.19 -5.35 5.84
N LYS A 256 -15.74 -6.48 5.38
CA LYS A 256 -15.48 -7.01 4.03
C LYS A 256 -15.93 -6.05 2.94
N LEU A 257 -17.16 -5.53 3.03
CA LEU A 257 -17.70 -4.58 2.04
C LEU A 257 -16.87 -3.30 1.98
N ILE A 258 -16.46 -2.76 3.14
CA ILE A 258 -15.56 -1.60 3.20
C ILE A 258 -14.23 -1.94 2.51
N TYR A 259 -13.60 -3.05 2.90
CA TYR A 259 -12.30 -3.47 2.37
C TYR A 259 -12.33 -3.67 0.85
N TYR A 260 -13.29 -4.44 0.33
CA TYR A 260 -13.42 -4.68 -1.11
C TYR A 260 -13.79 -3.42 -1.89
N SER A 261 -14.64 -2.55 -1.33
CA SER A 261 -14.92 -1.27 -1.97
C SER A 261 -13.65 -0.42 -2.12
N HIS A 262 -12.83 -0.31 -1.07
CA HIS A 262 -11.58 0.44 -1.13
C HIS A 262 -10.57 -0.16 -2.09
N TRP A 263 -10.42 -1.49 -2.08
CA TRP A 263 -9.56 -2.17 -3.03
C TRP A 263 -9.95 -1.84 -4.48
N LEU A 264 -11.23 -1.97 -4.83
CA LEU A 264 -11.71 -1.66 -6.18
C LEU A 264 -11.45 -0.20 -6.56
N LEU A 265 -11.64 0.72 -5.60
CA LEU A 265 -11.38 2.13 -5.82
C LEU A 265 -9.88 2.42 -6.04
N ASP A 266 -9.00 1.75 -5.31
CA ASP A 266 -7.56 1.85 -5.49
C ASP A 266 -7.09 1.29 -6.84
N GLU A 267 -7.61 0.13 -7.24
CA GLU A 267 -7.33 -0.43 -8.56
C GLU A 267 -7.82 0.49 -9.66
N ALA A 268 -9.04 1.02 -9.54
CA ALA A 268 -9.58 1.97 -10.50
C ALA A 268 -8.70 3.23 -10.61
N LEU A 269 -8.19 3.75 -9.50
CA LEU A 269 -7.29 4.90 -9.49
C LEU A 269 -5.96 4.58 -10.18
N LEU A 270 -5.40 3.40 -9.91
CA LEU A 270 -4.16 2.92 -10.52
C LEU A 270 -4.29 2.73 -12.03
N TYR A 271 -5.36 2.07 -12.49
CA TYR A 271 -5.66 1.89 -13.91
C TYR A 271 -5.93 3.23 -14.62
N SER A 272 -6.60 4.17 -13.93
CA SER A 272 -6.83 5.52 -14.45
C SER A 272 -5.54 6.31 -14.64
N ALA A 273 -4.50 6.01 -13.86
CA ALA A 273 -3.16 6.58 -14.03
C ALA A 273 -2.34 5.86 -15.12
N GLY A 274 -2.91 4.86 -15.81
CA GLY A 274 -2.25 4.12 -16.89
C GLY A 274 -1.32 3.00 -16.42
N PHE A 275 -1.35 2.64 -15.13
CA PHE A 275 -0.57 1.52 -14.60
C PHE A 275 -1.36 0.22 -14.81
N SER A 276 -0.96 -0.59 -15.78
CA SER A 276 -1.57 -1.89 -16.06
C SER A 276 -0.83 -2.99 -15.30
N MET A 277 -1.44 -3.53 -14.24
CA MET A 277 -0.96 -4.81 -13.70
C MET A 277 -1.14 -5.86 -14.79
N GLY A 278 -0.04 -6.52 -15.18
CA GLY A 278 0.04 -7.42 -16.33
C GLY A 278 -1.23 -8.25 -16.55
N VAL A 279 -1.71 -8.23 -17.79
CA VAL A 279 -2.97 -8.80 -18.28
C VAL A 279 -3.19 -10.22 -17.75
N SER A 280 -4.24 -10.42 -16.94
CA SER A 280 -5.27 -11.47 -17.13
C SER A 280 -6.11 -11.67 -15.86
N SER A 281 -7.36 -11.21 -15.82
CA SER A 281 -8.44 -11.86 -15.04
C SER A 281 -8.23 -12.10 -13.52
N TYR A 282 -7.22 -11.49 -12.88
CA TYR A 282 -6.80 -11.90 -11.52
C TYR A 282 -7.63 -11.25 -10.42
N THR A 283 -8.22 -10.08 -10.61
CA THR A 283 -8.87 -9.35 -9.51
C THR A 283 -10.22 -9.95 -9.14
N ASP A 284 -11.09 -10.18 -10.12
CA ASP A 284 -12.36 -10.90 -9.92
C ASP A 284 -12.14 -12.34 -9.44
N SER A 285 -11.14 -13.04 -10.01
CA SER A 285 -10.82 -14.41 -9.61
C SER A 285 -10.23 -14.48 -8.20
N ASN A 286 -9.42 -13.51 -7.77
CA ASN A 286 -8.84 -13.52 -6.44
C ASN A 286 -9.88 -13.22 -5.35
N ILE A 287 -10.81 -12.28 -5.52
CA ILE A 287 -11.88 -12.02 -4.54
C ILE A 287 -12.80 -13.24 -4.43
N TYR A 288 -13.20 -13.82 -5.57
CA TYR A 288 -14.02 -15.03 -5.58
C TYR A 288 -13.31 -16.20 -4.89
N ILE A 289 -12.03 -16.45 -5.20
CA ILE A 289 -11.25 -17.52 -4.56
C ILE A 289 -11.08 -17.25 -3.05
N LEU A 290 -10.88 -15.99 -2.65
CA LEU A 290 -10.72 -15.60 -1.26
C LEU A 290 -12.00 -15.87 -0.44
N GLU A 291 -13.17 -15.64 -1.02
CA GLU A 291 -14.46 -15.87 -0.35
C GLU A 291 -14.92 -17.33 -0.40
N THR A 292 -14.56 -18.08 -1.43
CA THR A 292 -15.00 -19.48 -1.60
C THR A 292 -14.04 -20.52 -1.04
N THR A 293 -12.81 -20.12 -0.67
CA THR A 293 -11.83 -21.07 -0.16
C THR A 293 -12.15 -21.52 1.27
N ASN A 294 -12.12 -22.85 1.48
CA ASN A 294 -12.29 -23.47 2.80
C ASN A 294 -10.95 -23.82 3.48
N ARG A 295 -9.81 -23.53 2.82
CA ARG A 295 -8.47 -23.83 3.34
C ARG A 295 -7.80 -22.55 3.81
N ILE A 296 -7.49 -22.47 5.10
CA ILE A 296 -6.81 -21.29 5.68
C ILE A 296 -5.48 -20.98 4.98
N SER A 297 -4.76 -21.99 4.50
CA SER A 297 -3.51 -21.82 3.77
C SER A 297 -3.71 -21.20 2.37
N MET A 298 -4.81 -21.54 1.70
CA MET A 298 -5.18 -20.93 0.42
C MET A 298 -5.72 -19.52 0.64
N PHE A 299 -6.55 -19.30 1.66
CA PHE A 299 -6.99 -17.97 2.07
C PHE A 299 -5.79 -17.05 2.32
N ALA A 300 -4.85 -17.46 3.16
CA ALA A 300 -3.67 -16.65 3.49
C ALA A 300 -2.78 -16.39 2.26
N ARG A 301 -2.62 -17.36 1.36
CA ARG A 301 -1.85 -17.18 0.12
C ARG A 301 -2.54 -16.23 -0.86
N THR A 302 -3.84 -16.38 -1.07
CA THR A 302 -4.61 -15.51 -1.96
C THR A 302 -4.66 -14.09 -1.40
N TRP A 303 -4.92 -13.95 -0.10
CA TRP A 303 -4.86 -12.66 0.62
C TRP A 303 -3.48 -12.00 0.51
N ASN A 304 -2.39 -12.73 0.73
CA ASN A 304 -1.04 -12.19 0.60
C ASN A 304 -0.69 -11.87 -0.85
N LYS A 305 -1.12 -12.68 -1.82
CA LYS A 305 -0.94 -12.38 -3.24
C LYS A 305 -1.63 -11.07 -3.61
N THR A 306 -2.79 -10.82 -3.02
CA THR A 306 -3.58 -9.63 -3.30
C THR A 306 -3.13 -8.37 -2.56
N VAL A 307 -2.63 -8.54 -1.34
CA VAL A 307 -2.10 -7.43 -0.53
C VAL A 307 -0.66 -7.11 -0.92
N GLU A 308 0.16 -8.08 -1.35
CA GLU A 308 1.60 -7.86 -1.55
C GLU A 308 2.17 -8.22 -2.93
N MET A 309 1.43 -8.85 -3.87
CA MET A 309 2.02 -9.36 -5.12
C MET A 309 3.33 -10.15 -4.87
N ARG A 310 3.46 -10.82 -3.70
CA ARG A 310 4.64 -11.58 -3.31
C ARG A 310 4.33 -13.05 -3.06
N ASN A 311 5.28 -13.89 -3.46
CA ASN A 311 5.26 -15.33 -3.24
C ASN A 311 5.53 -15.63 -1.75
N LEU A 312 4.81 -16.57 -1.13
CA LEU A 312 4.97 -16.99 0.26
C LEU A 312 6.43 -17.32 0.63
N THR A 313 7.19 -17.82 -0.36
CA THR A 313 8.62 -18.13 -0.23
C THR A 313 9.46 -16.93 0.19
N MET A 314 9.13 -15.71 -0.27
CA MET A 314 9.84 -14.47 0.09
C MET A 314 9.61 -14.04 1.53
N LEU A 315 8.36 -14.12 2.01
CA LEU A 315 8.02 -13.88 3.41
C LEU A 315 8.72 -14.91 4.31
N MET A 316 8.74 -16.18 3.89
CA MET A 316 9.46 -17.23 4.60
C MET A 316 10.96 -16.99 4.59
N THR A 317 11.58 -16.54 3.49
CA THR A 317 13.01 -16.17 3.47
C THR A 317 13.30 -14.98 4.39
N LEU A 318 12.42 -13.98 4.46
CA LEU A 318 12.50 -12.88 5.42
C LEU A 318 12.27 -13.34 6.87
N LEU A 319 11.46 -14.34 7.14
CA LEU A 319 11.28 -14.87 8.50
C LEU A 319 12.42 -15.81 8.90
N PHE A 320 12.87 -16.68 8.01
CA PHE A 320 14.00 -17.62 8.27
C PHE A 320 15.36 -16.91 8.27
N SER A 321 15.52 -15.79 7.57
CA SER A 321 16.75 -14.98 7.62
C SER A 321 16.87 -14.16 8.90
N TYR A 322 15.77 -13.94 9.64
CA TYR A 322 15.75 -13.11 10.84
C TYR A 322 15.35 -14.00 12.01
N ASN A 323 16.36 -14.58 12.68
CA ASN A 323 16.17 -15.29 13.95
C ASN A 323 15.16 -14.54 14.82
N SER A 324 14.13 -15.27 15.28
CA SER A 324 12.95 -15.03 16.17
C SER A 324 12.89 -13.81 17.12
N LEU A 325 13.95 -13.02 17.26
CA LEU A 325 14.10 -11.93 18.24
C LEU A 325 13.14 -10.75 18.05
N PHE A 326 12.82 -10.34 16.82
CA PHE A 326 12.07 -9.08 16.60
C PHE A 326 10.59 -9.14 16.99
N PRO A 327 9.81 -10.19 16.62
CA PRO A 327 8.45 -10.34 17.12
C PRO A 327 8.41 -10.56 18.64
N LEU A 328 9.40 -11.26 19.20
CA LEU A 328 9.52 -11.45 20.64
C LEU A 328 9.81 -10.14 21.38
N LEU A 329 10.66 -9.27 20.84
CA LEU A 329 10.97 -7.96 21.42
C LEU A 329 9.72 -7.07 21.46
N TYR A 330 8.91 -7.09 20.39
CA TYR A 330 7.62 -6.38 20.34
C TYR A 330 6.65 -6.89 21.43
N CYS A 331 6.49 -8.22 21.55
CA CYS A 331 5.66 -8.82 22.59
C CYS A 331 6.18 -8.50 24.01
N VAL A 332 7.49 -8.52 24.23
CA VAL A 332 8.12 -8.21 25.52
C VAL A 332 7.94 -6.73 25.87
N LEU A 333 8.09 -5.81 24.92
CA LEU A 333 7.83 -4.37 25.13
C LEU A 333 6.37 -4.11 25.48
N LEU A 334 5.41 -4.78 24.83
CA LEU A 334 3.98 -4.69 25.17
C LEU A 334 3.69 -5.20 26.59
N ILE A 335 4.33 -6.31 27.00
CA ILE A 335 4.19 -6.87 28.35
C ILE A 335 4.84 -5.96 29.41
N PHE A 336 6.01 -5.38 29.11
CA PHE A 336 6.73 -4.50 30.01
C PHE A 336 5.97 -3.19 30.21
N MET A 337 5.43 -2.60 29.14
CA MET A 337 4.56 -1.42 29.21
C MET A 337 3.27 -1.68 30.00
N ARG A 338 2.75 -2.91 30.01
CA ARG A 338 1.60 -3.31 30.83
C ARG A 338 1.97 -3.53 32.31
N ARG A 339 3.22 -3.85 32.62
CA ARG A 339 3.72 -4.11 33.99
C ARG A 339 4.30 -2.88 34.70
N ILE A 340 4.68 -1.83 33.97
CA ILE A 340 5.02 -0.55 34.57
C ILE A 340 3.71 0.17 34.92
N LYS A 341 3.11 -0.23 36.04
CA LYS A 341 2.19 0.61 36.80
C LYS A 341 2.23 0.23 38.28
N PRO A 342 2.36 1.18 39.21
CA PRO A 342 1.72 1.09 40.52
C PRO A 342 0.19 1.17 40.39
#